data_AF-A0A965MIA6-F1
#
_entry.id   AF-A0A965MIA6-F1
#
_cell.length_a   1.000
_cell.length_b   1.000
_cell.length_c   1.000
_cell.angle_alpha   90.00
_cell.angle_beta   90.00
_cell.angle_gamma   90.00
#
_symmetry.space_group_name_H-M   'P 1'
#
loop_
_entity.id
_entity.type
_entity.pdbx_description
1 polymer ?
#
loop_
_entity_poly.entity_id
_entity_poly.type
_entity_poly.pdbx_seq_one_letter_code
_entity_poly.pdbx_strand_id
1 'polypeptide(L)'
;MEINNQFLTETPVDAASIVMLRDTYDGIEVLLLKRNQASSVLGGLYVFPGGKLDKTDSHPYLLSRLDRPHKQFHKLLGEPSITITHASSLYIAAIREAFEESGVLLVDLDHLDTEDAINLHAQALVELKKGVAFVEILKNLALNLTTKELQPWSRWITPNLPTLSKKRFDTRFFVARVPDDQVAKHDDHEMTHSVWMRPKHALEQYWDRQIEMAAPQIMSLSHLTRYQTVDDVLNEAKKKKPALVQPEPIEQDGVRVLCYPGDELHPVKKRALPGPTRLRVINQRFEPLGGFEDFLN
;
A
#
# COMPACT_ATOMS: atom_id res chain seq x y z
N MET A 1 -24.67 -16.10 7.82
CA MET A 1 -23.20 -16.11 7.98
C MET A 1 -22.94 -15.86 9.45
N GLU A 2 -22.34 -16.79 10.18
CA GLU A 2 -22.03 -16.59 11.60
C GLU A 2 -21.05 -15.43 11.72
N ILE A 3 -21.47 -14.38 12.42
CA ILE A 3 -20.63 -13.25 12.73
C ILE A 3 -19.56 -13.76 13.70
N ASN A 4 -18.32 -13.91 13.22
CA ASN A 4 -17.23 -14.33 14.09
C ASN A 4 -17.01 -13.25 15.16
N ASN A 5 -17.34 -13.59 16.40
CA ASN A 5 -17.21 -12.73 17.57
C ASN A 5 -15.93 -13.03 18.37
N GLN A 6 -15.06 -13.89 17.84
CA GLN A 6 -13.79 -14.19 18.48
C GLN A 6 -12.83 -13.01 18.33
N PHE A 7 -12.45 -12.44 19.47
CA PHE A 7 -11.43 -11.40 19.58
C PHE A 7 -10.05 -12.00 19.30
N LEU A 8 -9.29 -11.40 18.39
CA LEU A 8 -7.92 -11.76 18.09
C LEU A 8 -6.98 -11.04 19.06
N THR A 9 -6.16 -11.81 19.77
CA THR A 9 -5.14 -11.28 20.70
C THR A 9 -3.74 -11.27 20.10
N GLU A 10 -3.58 -11.82 18.90
CA GLU A 10 -2.29 -11.84 18.21
C GLU A 10 -1.79 -10.43 17.90
N THR A 11 -0.49 -10.20 18.15
CA THR A 11 0.18 -8.97 17.75
C THR A 11 0.14 -8.87 16.22
N PRO A 12 -0.29 -7.73 15.65
CA PRO A 12 -0.27 -7.53 14.21
C PRO A 12 1.12 -7.70 13.64
N VAL A 13 1.22 -8.34 12.48
CA VAL A 13 2.49 -8.48 11.76
C VAL A 13 2.78 -7.17 11.02
N ASP A 14 4.00 -6.64 11.17
CA ASP A 14 4.45 -5.48 10.41
C ASP A 14 4.45 -5.78 8.91
N ALA A 15 3.91 -4.85 8.13
CA ALA A 15 3.81 -4.94 6.68
C ALA A 15 4.05 -3.59 6.03
N ALA A 16 4.41 -3.62 4.75
CA ALA A 16 4.55 -2.43 3.91
C ALA A 16 3.78 -2.64 2.61
N SER A 17 3.11 -1.59 2.13
CA SER A 17 2.41 -1.60 0.85
C SER A 17 2.63 -0.28 0.13
N ILE A 18 2.71 -0.33 -1.20
CA ILE A 18 3.09 0.81 -2.03
C ILE A 18 2.01 1.10 -3.06
N VAL A 19 1.43 2.29 -2.94
CA VAL A 19 0.46 2.85 -3.89
C VAL A 19 1.27 3.51 -5.01
N MET A 20 1.43 2.79 -6.11
CA MET A 20 2.15 3.26 -7.27
C MET A 20 1.25 4.12 -8.17
N LEU A 21 1.76 5.30 -8.51
CA LEU A 21 1.03 6.38 -9.18
C LEU A 21 1.75 6.80 -10.46
N ARG A 22 0.97 7.23 -11.45
CA ARG A 22 1.46 7.92 -12.64
C ARG A 22 0.51 9.04 -13.04
N ASP A 23 1.03 10.06 -13.70
CA ASP A 23 0.23 11.12 -14.29
C ASP A 23 -0.31 10.68 -15.67
N THR A 24 -1.53 11.09 -15.98
CA THR A 24 -2.13 11.00 -17.31
C THR A 24 -2.81 12.32 -17.67
N TYR A 25 -3.28 12.46 -18.91
CA TYR A 25 -4.05 13.64 -19.31
C TYR A 25 -5.31 13.86 -18.48
N ASP A 26 -5.93 12.78 -18.00
CA ASP A 26 -7.16 12.82 -17.20
C ASP A 26 -6.91 12.83 -15.67
N GLY A 27 -5.66 13.06 -15.26
CA GLY A 27 -5.20 13.07 -13.86
C GLY A 27 -4.49 11.78 -13.47
N ILE A 28 -4.34 11.54 -12.16
CA ILE A 28 -3.58 10.38 -11.67
C ILE A 28 -4.26 9.05 -11.96
N GLU A 29 -3.45 8.04 -12.26
CA GLU A 29 -3.82 6.64 -12.21
C GLU A 29 -3.04 5.90 -11.10
N VAL A 30 -3.64 4.84 -10.59
CA VAL A 30 -3.08 3.97 -9.55
C VAL A 30 -2.94 2.56 -10.10
N LEU A 31 -1.81 1.91 -9.84
CA LEU A 31 -1.66 0.50 -10.16
C LEU A 31 -2.40 -0.36 -9.13
N LEU A 32 -3.29 -1.21 -9.62
CA LEU A 32 -3.98 -2.23 -8.84
C LEU A 32 -3.61 -3.62 -9.39
N LEU A 33 -3.26 -4.53 -8.48
CA LEU A 33 -2.93 -5.92 -8.76
C LEU A 33 -4.06 -6.82 -8.26
N LYS A 34 -4.44 -7.85 -9.02
CA LYS A 34 -5.44 -8.82 -8.61
C LYS A 34 -4.75 -10.04 -8.00
N ARG A 35 -4.96 -10.26 -6.70
CA ARG A 35 -4.43 -11.44 -5.99
C ARG A 35 -4.97 -12.73 -6.61
N ASN A 36 -4.12 -13.74 -6.69
CA ASN A 36 -4.53 -15.10 -7.02
C ASN A 36 -5.66 -15.55 -6.06
N GLN A 37 -6.68 -16.23 -6.60
CA GLN A 37 -7.81 -16.73 -5.80
C GLN A 37 -7.36 -17.72 -4.71
N ALA A 38 -6.28 -18.46 -4.96
CA ALA A 38 -5.72 -19.41 -3.99
C ALA A 38 -5.03 -18.73 -2.79
N SER A 39 -4.94 -17.39 -2.76
CA SER A 39 -4.26 -16.69 -1.69
C SER A 39 -4.96 -16.86 -0.35
N SER A 40 -4.19 -17.24 0.68
CA SER A 40 -4.70 -17.43 2.06
C SER A 40 -5.15 -16.14 2.76
N VAL A 41 -4.93 -14.97 2.12
CA VAL A 41 -5.34 -13.65 2.59
C VAL A 41 -5.96 -12.91 1.42
N LEU A 42 -7.26 -12.63 1.51
CA LEU A 42 -7.98 -11.78 0.55
C LEU A 42 -7.82 -12.23 -0.93
N GLY A 43 -7.89 -13.54 -1.20
CA GLY A 43 -7.77 -14.07 -2.56
C GLY A 43 -8.80 -13.47 -3.53
N GLY A 44 -8.36 -13.13 -4.74
CA GLY A 44 -9.21 -12.54 -5.79
C GLY A 44 -9.46 -11.03 -5.68
N LEU A 45 -9.05 -10.38 -4.59
CA LEU A 45 -9.19 -8.93 -4.41
C LEU A 45 -8.14 -8.16 -5.22
N TYR A 46 -8.51 -6.96 -5.64
CA TYR A 46 -7.59 -5.95 -6.13
C TYR A 46 -6.91 -5.25 -4.95
N VAL A 47 -5.59 -5.18 -5.00
CA VAL A 47 -4.71 -4.64 -3.95
C VAL A 47 -3.63 -3.75 -4.57
N PHE A 48 -2.98 -2.99 -3.71
CA PHE A 48 -1.68 -2.40 -4.05
C PHE A 48 -0.59 -3.43 -3.78
N PRO A 49 0.56 -3.35 -4.47
CA PRO A 49 1.67 -4.21 -4.13
C PRO A 49 2.08 -4.07 -2.67
N GLY A 50 2.44 -5.18 -2.04
CA GLY A 50 2.80 -5.15 -0.62
C GLY A 50 2.67 -6.48 0.10
N GLY A 51 3.46 -6.59 1.17
CA GLY A 51 3.57 -7.79 1.94
C GLY A 51 4.16 -7.54 3.32
N LYS A 52 4.52 -8.65 3.98
CA LYS A 52 5.09 -8.61 5.33
C LYS A 52 6.49 -8.01 5.27
N LEU A 53 6.87 -7.34 6.34
CA LEU A 53 8.28 -7.02 6.57
C LEU A 53 9.06 -8.34 6.74
N ASP A 54 10.01 -8.59 5.84
CA ASP A 54 10.89 -9.75 5.92
C ASP A 54 12.14 -9.42 6.76
N LYS A 55 12.76 -10.44 7.35
CA LYS A 55 14.01 -10.26 8.11
C LYS A 55 15.11 -9.67 7.24
N THR A 56 15.16 -10.05 5.96
CA THR A 56 16.15 -9.58 4.98
C THR A 56 16.01 -8.10 4.65
N ASP A 57 14.84 -7.48 4.84
CA ASP A 57 14.64 -6.04 4.63
C ASP A 57 15.51 -5.18 5.58
N SER A 58 15.97 -5.77 6.69
CA SER A 58 16.91 -5.14 7.63
C SER A 58 18.39 -5.44 7.35
N HIS A 59 18.71 -6.08 6.21
CA HIS A 59 20.07 -6.49 5.89
C HIS A 59 21.02 -5.26 5.80
N PRO A 60 22.21 -5.28 6.45
CA PRO A 60 23.11 -4.12 6.48
C PRO A 60 23.48 -3.56 5.10
N TYR A 61 23.64 -4.44 4.11
CA TYR A 61 23.86 -4.02 2.72
C TYR A 61 22.70 -3.16 2.18
N LEU A 62 21.44 -3.61 2.27
CA LEU A 62 20.28 -2.85 1.81
C LEU A 62 20.17 -1.51 2.53
N LEU A 63 20.36 -1.50 3.85
CA LEU A 63 20.36 -0.26 4.64
C LEU A 63 21.43 0.72 4.18
N SER A 64 22.61 0.25 3.77
CA SER A 64 23.69 1.09 3.24
C SER A 64 23.43 1.64 1.83
N ARG A 65 22.42 1.09 1.12
CA ARG A 65 22.02 1.50 -0.24
C ARG A 65 20.91 2.55 -0.28
N LEU A 66 20.37 2.96 0.86
CA LEU A 66 19.33 3.99 0.93
C LEU A 66 19.91 5.39 0.68
N ASP A 67 19.20 6.21 -0.07
CA ASP A 67 19.60 7.55 -0.53
C ASP A 67 19.46 8.68 0.52
N ARG A 68 19.09 8.36 1.76
CA ARG A 68 18.95 9.36 2.83
C ARG A 68 19.24 8.78 4.22
N PRO A 69 19.60 9.63 5.21
CA PRO A 69 19.94 9.16 6.55
C PRO A 69 18.79 8.40 7.22
N HIS A 70 19.08 7.29 7.89
CA HIS A 70 18.05 6.41 8.49
C HIS A 70 17.11 7.13 9.47
N LYS A 71 17.66 8.11 10.22
CA LYS A 71 16.87 8.95 11.14
C LYS A 71 15.74 9.73 10.44
N GLN A 72 15.91 10.05 9.15
CA GLN A 72 14.90 10.75 8.37
C GLN A 72 13.71 9.83 8.06
N PHE A 73 13.92 8.56 7.70
CA PHE A 73 12.83 7.58 7.52
C PHE A 73 12.00 7.43 8.79
N HIS A 74 12.66 7.27 9.93
CA HIS A 74 12.01 7.21 11.24
C HIS A 74 11.19 8.47 11.55
N LYS A 75 11.75 9.66 11.29
CA LYS A 75 11.05 10.93 11.47
C LYS A 75 9.81 11.05 10.58
N LEU A 76 9.90 10.61 9.32
CA LEU A 76 8.82 10.68 8.33
C LEU A 76 7.68 9.72 8.65
N LEU A 77 7.97 8.47 9.09
CA LEU A 77 6.94 7.57 9.61
C LEU A 77 6.28 8.14 10.87
N GLY A 78 7.08 8.81 11.72
CA GLY A 78 6.56 9.53 12.87
C GLY A 78 6.12 8.63 14.02
N GLU A 79 6.68 7.41 14.08
CA GLU A 79 6.33 6.35 15.02
C GLU A 79 7.44 6.17 16.08
N PRO A 80 7.32 6.76 17.28
CA PRO A 80 8.40 6.75 18.27
C PRO A 80 8.68 5.37 18.88
N SER A 81 7.78 4.39 18.69
CA SER A 81 7.87 3.06 19.27
C SER A 81 8.77 2.10 18.47
N ILE A 82 9.08 2.41 17.22
CA ILE A 82 9.93 1.57 16.37
C ILE A 82 11.37 2.10 16.34
N THR A 83 12.33 1.25 16.02
CA THR A 83 13.73 1.69 15.91
C THR A 83 13.98 2.41 14.59
N ILE A 84 15.08 3.16 14.52
CA ILE A 84 15.53 3.82 13.28
C ILE A 84 15.78 2.81 12.15
N THR A 85 16.35 1.66 12.48
CA THR A 85 16.58 0.57 11.54
C THR A 85 15.26 -0.01 11.05
N HIS A 86 14.32 -0.29 11.96
CA HIS A 86 13.01 -0.84 11.62
C HIS A 86 12.23 0.07 10.67
N ALA A 87 12.27 1.39 10.92
CA ALA A 87 11.68 2.37 10.03
C ALA A 87 12.29 2.30 8.61
N SER A 88 13.60 2.14 8.50
CA SER A 88 14.29 2.05 7.21
C SER A 88 13.95 0.74 6.48
N SER A 89 13.85 -0.37 7.21
CA SER A 89 13.44 -1.67 6.67
C SER A 89 12.03 -1.65 6.10
N LEU A 90 11.11 -0.85 6.64
CA LEU A 90 9.75 -0.70 6.08
C LEU A 90 9.75 -0.01 4.70
N TYR A 91 10.65 0.93 4.43
CA TYR A 91 10.82 1.50 3.09
C TYR A 91 11.41 0.46 2.13
N ILE A 92 12.41 -0.30 2.58
CA ILE A 92 13.01 -1.39 1.79
C ILE A 92 11.95 -2.44 1.44
N ALA A 93 11.13 -2.86 2.41
CA ALA A 93 10.03 -3.78 2.18
C ALA A 93 9.06 -3.25 1.12
N ALA A 94 8.65 -1.99 1.19
CA ALA A 94 7.78 -1.39 0.17
C ALA A 94 8.39 -1.45 -1.24
N ILE A 95 9.69 -1.16 -1.38
CA ILE A 95 10.39 -1.19 -2.67
C ILE A 95 10.57 -2.63 -3.17
N ARG A 96 10.94 -3.56 -2.28
CA ARG A 96 11.06 -4.99 -2.61
C ARG A 96 9.74 -5.54 -3.12
N GLU A 97 8.64 -5.30 -2.41
CA GLU A 97 7.31 -5.77 -2.80
C GLU A 97 6.85 -5.14 -4.13
N ALA A 98 7.16 -3.85 -4.37
CA ALA A 98 6.92 -3.24 -5.69
C ALA A 98 7.61 -4.01 -6.80
N PHE A 99 8.88 -4.38 -6.59
CA PHE A 99 9.68 -5.05 -7.58
C PHE A 99 9.25 -6.51 -7.78
N GLU A 100 9.05 -7.25 -6.70
CA GLU A 100 8.66 -8.67 -6.73
C GLU A 100 7.28 -8.86 -7.36
N GLU A 101 6.29 -8.05 -6.99
CA GLU A 101 4.91 -8.24 -7.44
C GLU A 101 4.56 -7.50 -8.74
N SER A 102 5.35 -6.51 -9.16
CA SER A 102 5.03 -5.69 -10.35
C SER A 102 6.21 -5.36 -11.28
N GLY A 103 7.43 -5.77 -10.94
CA GLY A 103 8.64 -5.46 -11.71
C GLY A 103 9.11 -4.01 -11.62
N VAL A 104 8.38 -3.12 -10.93
CA VAL A 104 8.80 -1.72 -10.75
C VAL A 104 9.88 -1.64 -9.67
N LEU A 105 11.05 -1.11 -10.01
CA LEU A 105 12.20 -1.00 -9.12
C LEU A 105 12.58 0.46 -8.91
N LEU A 106 12.57 0.91 -7.64
CA LEU A 106 12.97 2.26 -7.25
C LEU A 106 14.46 2.30 -6.90
N VAL A 107 15.29 2.56 -7.91
CA VAL A 107 16.75 2.68 -7.80
C VAL A 107 17.24 3.98 -8.43
N ASP A 108 18.35 4.52 -7.93
CA ASP A 108 18.96 5.72 -8.49
C ASP A 108 19.72 5.38 -9.77
N LEU A 109 19.13 5.71 -10.91
CA LEU A 109 19.72 5.56 -12.25
C LEU A 109 19.93 6.92 -12.94
N ASP A 110 19.77 8.03 -12.23
CA ASP A 110 19.82 9.40 -12.79
C ASP A 110 21.18 9.75 -13.41
N HIS A 111 22.21 8.97 -13.05
CA HIS A 111 23.59 9.12 -13.52
C HIS A 111 23.89 8.34 -14.80
N LEU A 112 22.97 7.49 -15.27
CA LEU A 112 23.08 6.73 -16.50
C LEU A 112 22.31 7.42 -17.62
N ASP A 113 22.63 7.10 -18.87
CA ASP A 113 21.73 7.44 -19.97
C ASP A 113 20.50 6.51 -19.99
N THR A 114 19.51 6.87 -20.79
CA THR A 114 18.23 6.14 -20.86
C THR A 114 18.39 4.69 -21.31
N GLU A 115 19.30 4.40 -22.23
CA GLU A 115 19.48 3.05 -22.76
C GLU A 115 20.12 2.14 -21.70
N ASP A 116 21.15 2.63 -21.02
CA ASP A 116 21.81 1.91 -19.92
C ASP A 116 20.88 1.70 -18.73
N ALA A 117 20.05 2.69 -18.37
CA ALA A 117 19.06 2.56 -17.30
C ALA A 117 18.03 1.44 -17.61
N ILE A 118 17.48 1.44 -18.83
CA ILE A 118 16.55 0.40 -19.30
C ILE A 118 17.22 -0.97 -19.29
N ASN A 119 18.45 -1.07 -19.79
CA ASN A 119 19.19 -2.34 -19.83
C ASN A 119 19.48 -2.89 -18.43
N LEU A 120 19.82 -2.02 -17.48
CA LEU A 120 20.11 -2.43 -16.10
C LEU A 120 18.83 -2.88 -15.37
N HIS A 121 17.70 -2.19 -15.57
CA HIS A 121 16.40 -2.63 -15.07
C HIS A 121 15.98 -3.98 -15.65
N ALA A 122 16.16 -4.18 -16.97
CA ALA A 122 15.87 -5.45 -17.62
C ALA A 122 16.72 -6.60 -17.06
N GLN A 123 18.00 -6.36 -16.73
CA GLN A 123 18.85 -7.35 -16.06
C GLN A 123 18.33 -7.71 -14.67
N ALA A 124 17.90 -6.71 -13.88
CA ALA A 124 17.28 -6.96 -12.57
C ALA A 124 16.04 -7.86 -12.70
N LEU A 125 15.15 -7.59 -13.66
CA LEU A 125 13.97 -8.43 -13.93
C LEU A 125 14.34 -9.86 -14.32
N VAL A 126 15.44 -10.06 -15.05
CA VAL A 126 15.94 -11.40 -15.39
C VAL A 126 16.43 -12.14 -14.14
N GLU A 127 17.13 -11.47 -13.22
CA GLU A 127 17.54 -12.09 -11.95
C GLU A 127 16.33 -12.42 -11.06
N LEU A 128 15.35 -11.52 -10.99
CA LEU A 128 14.10 -11.76 -10.25
C LEU A 128 13.38 -13.02 -10.76
N LYS A 129 13.23 -13.16 -12.09
CA LYS A 129 12.60 -14.35 -12.71
C LYS A 129 13.38 -15.65 -12.46
N LYS A 130 14.68 -15.56 -12.18
CA LYS A 130 15.51 -16.72 -11.79
C LYS A 130 15.37 -17.05 -10.29
N GLY A 131 14.60 -16.28 -9.53
CA GLY A 131 14.43 -16.45 -8.09
C GLY A 131 15.63 -15.95 -7.27
N VAL A 132 16.44 -15.04 -7.83
CA VAL A 132 17.54 -14.42 -7.08
C VAL A 132 16.94 -13.52 -6.00
N ALA A 133 17.43 -13.64 -4.77
CA ALA A 133 16.95 -12.83 -3.66
C ALA A 133 17.23 -11.34 -3.89
N PHE A 134 16.29 -10.47 -3.51
CA PHE A 134 16.36 -9.02 -3.72
C PHE A 134 17.73 -8.39 -3.33
N VAL A 135 18.27 -8.77 -2.17
CA VAL A 135 19.58 -8.28 -1.70
C VAL A 135 20.74 -8.69 -2.61
N GLU A 136 20.68 -9.87 -3.23
CA GLU A 136 21.71 -10.33 -4.15
C GLU A 136 21.57 -9.63 -5.51
N ILE A 137 20.35 -9.35 -5.97
CA ILE A 137 20.13 -8.54 -7.19
C ILE A 137 20.79 -7.16 -7.06
N LEU A 138 20.56 -6.48 -5.94
CA LEU A 138 21.19 -5.17 -5.70
C LEU A 138 22.71 -5.27 -5.59
N LYS A 139 23.25 -6.37 -5.07
CA LYS A 139 24.70 -6.61 -5.01
C LYS A 139 25.30 -6.82 -6.39
N ASN A 140 24.73 -7.74 -7.17
CA ASN A 140 25.21 -8.13 -8.49
C ASN A 140 25.23 -6.94 -9.45
N LEU A 141 24.20 -6.11 -9.37
CA LEU A 141 24.02 -4.94 -10.24
C LEU A 141 24.50 -3.63 -9.63
N ALA A 142 25.09 -3.68 -8.42
CA ALA A 142 25.61 -2.52 -7.69
C ALA A 142 24.61 -1.35 -7.53
N LEU A 143 23.32 -1.67 -7.36
CA LEU A 143 22.23 -0.69 -7.34
C LEU A 143 22.09 0.00 -5.99
N ASN A 144 21.81 1.32 -6.02
CA ASN A 144 21.40 2.09 -4.86
C ASN A 144 19.88 2.33 -4.91
N LEU A 145 19.21 2.19 -3.77
CA LEU A 145 17.77 2.43 -3.66
C LEU A 145 17.49 3.92 -3.62
N THR A 146 16.46 4.36 -4.33
CA THR A 146 15.98 5.75 -4.21
C THR A 146 14.62 5.84 -3.51
N THR A 147 14.49 6.86 -2.67
CA THR A 147 13.25 7.23 -1.97
C THR A 147 12.87 8.70 -2.26
N LYS A 148 13.43 9.29 -3.33
CA LYS A 148 13.11 10.65 -3.80
C LYS A 148 11.61 10.79 -4.08
N GLU A 149 11.07 9.84 -4.85
CA GLU A 149 9.66 9.78 -5.27
C GLU A 149 8.79 8.85 -4.40
N LEU A 150 9.23 8.53 -3.17
CA LEU A 150 8.53 7.63 -2.24
C LEU A 150 8.23 8.35 -0.92
N GLN A 151 6.97 8.40 -0.52
CA GLN A 151 6.54 9.05 0.73
C GLN A 151 5.59 8.15 1.52
N PRO A 152 5.67 8.14 2.86
CA PRO A 152 4.72 7.39 3.66
C PRO A 152 3.36 8.11 3.66
N TRP A 153 2.28 7.34 3.58
CA TRP A 153 0.94 7.85 3.31
C TRP A 153 -0.03 7.65 4.48
N SER A 154 -0.19 6.40 4.92
CA SER A 154 -1.03 6.05 6.06
C SER A 154 -0.54 4.78 6.74
N ARG A 155 -0.98 4.53 7.97
CA ARG A 155 -0.71 3.29 8.70
C ARG A 155 -2.02 2.65 9.09
N TRP A 156 -2.19 1.38 8.77
CA TRP A 156 -3.42 0.64 9.00
C TRP A 156 -3.18 -0.56 9.90
N ILE A 157 -3.90 -0.61 11.01
CA ILE A 157 -3.87 -1.76 11.92
C ILE A 157 -5.18 -2.52 11.79
N THR A 158 -5.08 -3.82 11.50
CA THR A 158 -6.24 -4.70 11.40
C THR A 158 -6.95 -4.76 12.77
N PRO A 159 -8.29 -4.60 12.82
CA PRO A 159 -9.03 -4.65 14.09
C PRO A 159 -8.82 -5.98 14.82
N ASN A 160 -9.01 -5.96 16.13
CA ASN A 160 -9.00 -7.18 16.94
C ASN A 160 -10.22 -8.07 16.64
N LEU A 161 -11.34 -7.47 16.21
CA LEU A 161 -12.52 -8.20 15.80
C LEU A 161 -12.48 -8.39 14.26
N PRO A 162 -12.34 -9.61 13.75
CA PRO A 162 -12.14 -9.84 12.33
C PRO A 162 -13.41 -9.53 11.53
N THR A 163 -13.23 -8.86 10.38
CA THR A 163 -14.29 -8.64 9.38
C THR A 163 -14.13 -9.51 8.14
N LEU A 164 -12.90 -9.66 7.63
CA LEU A 164 -12.59 -10.45 6.42
C LEU A 164 -11.51 -11.51 6.62
N SER A 165 -10.53 -11.26 7.49
CA SER A 165 -9.39 -12.15 7.71
C SER A 165 -9.16 -12.34 9.20
N LYS A 166 -8.71 -13.55 9.58
CA LYS A 166 -8.28 -13.87 10.94
C LYS A 166 -6.82 -13.48 11.23
N LYS A 167 -6.06 -13.07 10.21
CA LYS A 167 -4.69 -12.57 10.36
C LYS A 167 -4.68 -11.07 10.54
N ARG A 168 -3.89 -10.58 11.51
CA ARG A 168 -3.72 -9.15 11.76
C ARG A 168 -2.42 -8.61 11.18
N PHE A 169 -2.52 -7.44 10.55
CA PHE A 169 -1.39 -6.69 10.01
C PHE A 169 -1.37 -5.25 10.55
N ASP A 170 -0.16 -4.72 10.69
CA ASP A 170 0.15 -3.32 10.92
C ASP A 170 0.91 -2.79 9.71
N THR A 171 0.14 -2.37 8.70
CA THR A 171 0.63 -2.04 7.37
C THR A 171 0.94 -0.57 7.26
N ARG A 172 2.17 -0.22 6.89
CA ARG A 172 2.53 1.14 6.46
C ARG A 172 2.32 1.23 4.96
N PHE A 173 1.43 2.10 4.53
CA PHE A 173 1.20 2.42 3.13
C PHE A 173 2.11 3.57 2.73
N PHE A 174 2.74 3.43 1.57
CA PHE A 174 3.52 4.45 0.91
C PHE A 174 2.85 4.86 -0.40
N VAL A 175 3.10 6.07 -0.87
CA VAL A 175 2.77 6.52 -2.22
C VAL A 175 4.07 6.71 -2.99
N ALA A 176 4.08 6.31 -4.26
CA ALA A 176 5.25 6.43 -5.10
C ALA A 176 4.92 6.81 -6.54
N ARG A 177 5.73 7.67 -7.15
CA ARG A 177 5.73 7.85 -8.61
C ARG A 177 6.45 6.67 -9.25
N VAL A 178 5.85 6.07 -10.28
CA VAL A 178 6.52 5.06 -11.10
C VAL A 178 7.47 5.76 -12.10
N PRO A 179 8.72 5.27 -12.26
CA PRO A 179 9.61 5.77 -13.30
C PRO A 179 9.00 5.64 -14.71
N ASP A 180 9.08 6.70 -15.52
CA ASP A 180 8.42 6.79 -16.83
C ASP A 180 8.92 5.73 -17.84
N ASP A 181 10.12 5.20 -17.62
CA ASP A 181 10.79 4.19 -18.44
C ASP A 181 10.47 2.74 -18.02
N GLN A 182 9.71 2.53 -16.95
CA GLN A 182 9.36 1.20 -16.46
C GLN A 182 7.90 0.83 -16.73
N VAL A 183 7.69 -0.40 -17.19
CA VAL A 183 6.35 -0.97 -17.39
C VAL A 183 6.03 -1.94 -16.25
N ALA A 184 5.04 -1.58 -15.43
CA ALA A 184 4.55 -2.45 -14.38
C ALA A 184 3.83 -3.69 -14.97
N LYS A 185 4.24 -4.88 -14.53
CA LYS A 185 3.61 -6.15 -14.88
C LYS A 185 3.59 -7.08 -13.66
N HIS A 186 2.44 -7.68 -13.38
CA HIS A 186 2.30 -8.69 -12.33
C HIS A 186 3.22 -9.90 -12.51
N ASP A 187 3.52 -10.59 -11.40
CA ASP A 187 4.44 -11.73 -11.30
C ASP A 187 3.91 -13.07 -11.87
N ASP A 188 2.67 -13.09 -12.37
CA ASP A 188 1.96 -14.28 -12.89
C ASP A 188 1.82 -15.44 -11.86
N HIS A 189 2.15 -15.21 -10.58
CA HIS A 189 2.13 -16.20 -9.50
C HIS A 189 1.23 -15.77 -8.34
N GLU A 190 1.66 -14.77 -7.56
CA GLU A 190 0.87 -14.21 -6.47
C GLU A 190 -0.23 -13.30 -7.00
N MET A 191 0.04 -12.63 -8.13
CA MET A 191 -0.84 -11.70 -8.81
C MET A 191 -1.16 -12.22 -10.21
N THR A 192 -2.44 -12.13 -10.59
CA THR A 192 -2.98 -12.71 -11.84
C THR A 192 -3.40 -11.65 -12.85
N HIS A 193 -3.42 -10.39 -12.43
CA HIS A 193 -3.78 -9.27 -13.28
C HIS A 193 -3.19 -7.98 -12.72
N SER A 194 -2.86 -7.04 -13.60
CA SER A 194 -2.40 -5.70 -13.25
C SER A 194 -3.13 -4.69 -14.10
N VAL A 195 -3.66 -3.64 -13.49
CA VAL A 195 -4.43 -2.60 -14.19
C VAL A 195 -4.10 -1.24 -13.61
N TRP A 196 -3.97 -0.24 -14.49
CA TRP A 196 -3.92 1.16 -14.12
C TRP A 196 -5.33 1.74 -14.16
N MET A 197 -5.78 2.36 -13.07
CA MET A 197 -7.10 2.98 -13.02
C MET A 197 -7.04 4.32 -12.30
N ARG A 198 -7.83 5.30 -12.78
CA ARG A 198 -8.11 6.51 -12.01
C ARG A 198 -8.79 6.14 -10.69
N PRO A 199 -8.47 6.79 -9.55
CA PRO A 199 -9.03 6.43 -8.25
C PRO A 199 -10.56 6.37 -8.22
N LYS A 200 -11.22 7.38 -8.81
CA LYS A 200 -12.68 7.42 -8.90
C LYS A 200 -13.23 6.24 -9.70
N HIS A 201 -12.61 5.91 -10.82
CA HIS A 201 -13.07 4.82 -11.68
C HIS A 201 -12.93 3.45 -11.00
N ALA A 202 -11.86 3.23 -10.24
CA ALA A 202 -11.72 2.02 -9.42
C ALA A 202 -12.81 1.91 -8.34
N LEU A 203 -13.21 3.04 -7.72
CA LEU A 203 -14.33 3.07 -6.77
C LEU A 203 -15.68 2.80 -7.44
N GLU A 204 -15.91 3.32 -8.65
CA GLU A 204 -17.11 3.04 -9.45
C GLU A 204 -17.19 1.54 -9.80
N GLN A 205 -16.11 0.96 -10.34
CA GLN A 205 -16.04 -0.48 -10.61
C GLN A 205 -16.25 -1.32 -9.36
N TYR A 206 -15.73 -0.88 -8.21
CA TYR A 206 -16.00 -1.52 -6.94
C TYR A 206 -17.49 -1.45 -6.63
N TRP A 207 -18.09 -0.26 -6.63
CA TRP A 207 -19.51 -0.05 -6.34
C TRP A 207 -20.44 -0.90 -7.23
N ASP A 208 -20.10 -0.98 -8.52
CA ASP A 208 -20.81 -1.76 -9.54
C ASP A 208 -20.48 -3.26 -9.52
N ARG A 209 -19.77 -3.72 -8.48
CA ARG A 209 -19.42 -5.15 -8.22
C ARG A 209 -18.57 -5.79 -9.32
N GLN A 210 -17.83 -4.99 -10.09
CA GLN A 210 -16.89 -5.48 -11.10
C GLN A 210 -15.56 -5.90 -10.49
N ILE A 211 -15.14 -5.23 -9.42
CA ILE A 211 -13.94 -5.57 -8.65
C ILE A 211 -14.24 -5.67 -7.15
N GLU A 212 -13.42 -6.47 -6.47
CA GLU A 212 -13.44 -6.62 -5.02
C GLU A 212 -12.19 -5.97 -4.43
N MET A 213 -12.35 -5.21 -3.34
CA MET A 213 -11.26 -4.52 -2.65
C MET A 213 -11.50 -4.55 -1.15
N ALA A 214 -10.42 -4.44 -0.37
CA ALA A 214 -10.51 -4.30 1.07
C ALA A 214 -10.55 -2.82 1.48
N ALA A 215 -10.98 -2.56 2.72
CA ALA A 215 -11.16 -1.21 3.24
C ALA A 215 -9.94 -0.29 3.08
N PRO A 216 -8.68 -0.72 3.30
CA PRO A 216 -7.52 0.15 3.10
C PRO A 216 -7.38 0.65 1.65
N GLN A 217 -7.66 -0.20 0.65
CA GLN A 217 -7.64 0.17 -0.76
C GLN A 217 -8.75 1.17 -1.07
N ILE A 218 -9.98 0.87 -0.66
CA ILE A 218 -11.15 1.73 -0.88
C ILE A 218 -10.92 3.13 -0.28
N MET A 219 -10.50 3.19 0.98
CA MET A 219 -10.26 4.46 1.68
C MET A 219 -9.05 5.22 1.13
N SER A 220 -8.00 4.51 0.68
CA SER A 220 -6.86 5.14 0.01
C SER A 220 -7.28 5.74 -1.34
N LEU A 221 -8.06 5.02 -2.15
CA LEU A 221 -8.57 5.52 -3.42
C LEU A 221 -9.51 6.71 -3.21
N SER A 222 -10.40 6.65 -2.22
CA SER A 222 -11.26 7.76 -1.80
C SER A 222 -10.44 9.01 -1.48
N HIS A 223 -9.38 8.87 -0.68
CA HIS A 223 -8.46 9.97 -0.39
C HIS A 223 -7.75 10.49 -1.67
N LEU A 224 -7.34 9.60 -2.56
CA LEU A 224 -6.64 9.95 -3.80
C LEU A 224 -7.50 10.68 -4.83
N THR A 225 -8.83 10.52 -4.80
CA THR A 225 -9.75 11.27 -5.70
C THR A 225 -9.62 12.80 -5.58
N ARG A 226 -8.98 13.30 -4.52
CA ARG A 226 -8.83 14.71 -4.20
C ARG A 226 -7.64 15.38 -4.90
N TYR A 227 -6.80 14.61 -5.59
CA TYR A 227 -5.58 15.09 -6.21
C TYR A 227 -5.64 14.90 -7.72
N GLN A 228 -5.04 15.84 -8.46
CA GLN A 228 -5.02 15.80 -9.92
C GLN A 228 -3.68 15.28 -10.46
N THR A 229 -2.59 15.56 -9.75
CA THR A 229 -1.24 15.16 -10.15
C THR A 229 -0.55 14.31 -9.09
N VAL A 230 0.43 13.49 -9.50
CA VAL A 230 1.26 12.72 -8.56
C VAL A 230 2.05 13.66 -7.65
N ASP A 231 2.49 14.81 -8.16
CA ASP A 231 3.15 15.85 -7.36
C ASP A 231 2.27 16.37 -6.23
N ASP A 232 0.97 16.59 -6.46
CA ASP A 232 0.06 17.02 -5.41
C ASP A 232 -0.01 15.99 -4.27
N VAL A 233 -0.06 14.70 -4.62
CA VAL A 233 -0.10 13.59 -3.65
C VAL A 233 1.21 13.54 -2.85
N LEU A 234 2.35 13.54 -3.54
CA LEU A 234 3.66 13.48 -2.88
C LEU A 234 3.92 14.71 -2.00
N ASN A 235 3.51 15.89 -2.45
CA ASN A 235 3.65 17.13 -1.69
C ASN A 235 2.73 17.15 -0.46
N GLU A 236 1.52 16.60 -0.54
CA GLU A 236 0.67 16.44 0.65
C GLU A 236 1.27 15.43 1.64
N ALA A 237 1.75 14.28 1.15
CA ALA A 237 2.40 13.26 1.98
C ALA A 237 3.61 13.82 2.75
N LYS A 238 4.38 14.73 2.15
CA LYS A 238 5.52 15.40 2.79
C LYS A 238 5.12 16.35 3.94
N LYS A 239 3.89 16.91 3.93
CA LYS A 239 3.46 17.94 4.91
C LYS A 239 3.02 17.37 6.24
N LYS A 240 2.62 16.10 6.30
CA LYS A 240 1.97 15.49 7.46
C LYS A 240 2.58 14.13 7.75
N LYS A 241 2.54 13.72 9.01
CA LYS A 241 2.83 12.33 9.37
C LYS A 241 1.70 11.43 8.86
N PRO A 242 2.00 10.18 8.47
CA PRO A 242 0.98 9.19 8.10
C PRO A 242 -0.07 9.07 9.19
N ALA A 243 -1.35 9.15 8.80
CA ALA A 243 -2.43 8.96 9.74
C ALA A 243 -2.51 7.49 10.18
N LEU A 244 -2.65 7.25 11.48
CA LEU A 244 -2.94 5.93 12.02
C LEU A 244 -4.43 5.64 11.91
N VAL A 245 -4.78 4.56 11.23
CA VAL A 245 -6.13 4.04 11.06
C VAL A 245 -6.20 2.66 11.68
N GLN A 246 -6.90 2.56 12.80
CA GLN A 246 -7.30 1.28 13.38
C GLN A 246 -8.82 1.27 13.39
N PRO A 247 -9.49 0.54 12.49
CA PRO A 247 -10.94 0.50 12.46
C PRO A 247 -11.49 -0.16 13.74
N GLU A 248 -12.65 0.29 14.19
CA GLU A 248 -13.39 -0.33 15.29
C GLU A 248 -14.70 -0.91 14.75
N PRO A 249 -14.85 -2.24 14.69
CA PRO A 249 -16.09 -2.86 14.25
C PRO A 249 -17.16 -2.73 15.33
N ILE A 250 -18.31 -2.17 14.96
CA ILE A 250 -19.51 -2.08 15.81
C ILE A 250 -20.69 -2.82 15.14
N GLU A 251 -21.73 -3.05 15.92
CA GLU A 251 -23.02 -3.50 15.39
C GLU A 251 -23.99 -2.33 15.38
N GLN A 252 -24.58 -2.05 14.22
CA GLN A 252 -25.56 -1.00 14.04
C GLN A 252 -26.67 -1.52 13.13
N ASP A 253 -27.92 -1.45 13.59
CA ASP A 253 -29.11 -1.89 12.85
C ASP A 253 -29.02 -3.34 12.32
N GLY A 254 -28.40 -4.23 13.11
CA GLY A 254 -28.21 -5.65 12.77
C GLY A 254 -27.13 -5.91 11.71
N VAL A 255 -26.35 -4.89 11.34
CA VAL A 255 -25.24 -4.99 10.37
C VAL A 255 -23.93 -4.60 11.05
N ARG A 256 -22.84 -5.30 10.70
CA ARG A 256 -21.50 -4.92 11.17
C ARG A 256 -21.03 -3.67 10.42
N VAL A 257 -20.56 -2.67 11.16
CA VAL A 257 -20.04 -1.41 10.62
C VAL A 257 -18.62 -1.20 11.09
N LEU A 258 -17.71 -0.88 10.19
CA LEU A 258 -16.38 -0.39 10.55
C LEU A 258 -16.44 1.11 10.80
N CYS A 259 -16.15 1.53 12.03
CA CYS A 259 -15.93 2.94 12.37
C CYS A 259 -14.45 3.29 12.25
N TYR A 260 -14.15 4.45 11.69
CA TYR A 260 -12.78 4.96 11.52
C TYR A 260 -12.51 6.14 12.46
N PRO A 261 -11.24 6.47 12.78
CA PRO A 261 -10.90 7.65 13.56
C PRO A 261 -11.51 8.93 12.97
N GLY A 262 -12.15 9.72 13.83
CA GLY A 262 -12.98 10.86 13.42
C GLY A 262 -14.47 10.65 13.59
N ASP A 263 -14.90 9.40 13.67
CA ASP A 263 -16.30 9.08 13.88
C ASP A 263 -16.74 9.28 15.35
N GLU A 264 -17.99 9.68 15.56
CA GLU A 264 -18.57 9.85 16.89
C GLU A 264 -18.56 8.57 17.73
N LEU A 265 -18.67 7.40 17.11
CA LEU A 265 -18.65 6.10 17.77
C LEU A 265 -17.24 5.51 17.90
N HIS A 266 -16.23 6.14 17.29
CA HIS A 266 -14.85 5.71 17.39
C HIS A 266 -14.16 6.33 18.62
N PRO A 267 -13.28 5.62 19.35
CA PRO A 267 -12.59 6.16 20.52
C PRO A 267 -11.66 7.34 20.17
N VAL A 268 -11.00 7.28 19.01
CA VAL A 268 -10.22 8.42 18.47
C VAL A 268 -11.15 9.37 17.72
N LYS A 269 -11.40 10.55 18.31
CA LYS A 269 -12.31 11.59 17.77
C LYS A 269 -11.70 12.45 16.66
N LYS A 270 -10.37 12.46 16.53
CA LYS A 270 -9.70 13.19 15.47
C LYS A 270 -9.78 12.40 14.16
N ARG A 271 -10.30 13.04 13.11
CA ARG A 271 -10.38 12.45 11.78
C ARG A 271 -8.99 12.10 11.24
N ALA A 272 -8.80 10.84 10.87
CA ALA A 272 -7.53 10.34 10.32
C ALA A 272 -7.40 10.58 8.81
N LEU A 273 -8.46 10.29 8.05
CA LEU A 273 -8.47 10.39 6.58
C LEU A 273 -9.76 11.12 6.11
N PRO A 274 -9.73 11.78 4.94
CA PRO A 274 -10.95 12.18 4.23
C PRO A 274 -11.72 10.94 3.74
N GLY A 275 -12.93 11.12 3.18
CA GLY A 275 -13.83 10.02 2.87
C GLY A 275 -14.70 9.59 4.05
N PRO A 276 -15.48 8.50 3.91
CA PRO A 276 -16.47 8.10 4.90
C PRO A 276 -15.82 7.70 6.23
N THR A 277 -16.44 8.10 7.35
CA THR A 277 -16.00 7.68 8.69
C THR A 277 -16.61 6.34 9.13
N ARG A 278 -17.51 5.76 8.31
CA ARG A 278 -18.11 4.44 8.51
C ARG A 278 -18.29 3.69 7.20
N LEU A 279 -18.02 2.39 7.22
CA LEU A 279 -18.38 1.47 6.14
C LEU A 279 -19.15 0.27 6.69
N ARG A 280 -20.35 0.01 6.17
CA ARG A 280 -21.13 -1.20 6.45
C ARG A 280 -20.50 -2.40 5.78
N VAL A 281 -20.49 -3.53 6.48
CA VAL A 281 -20.05 -4.81 5.95
C VAL A 281 -21.27 -5.59 5.45
N ILE A 282 -21.50 -5.59 4.14
CA ILE A 282 -22.63 -6.28 3.49
C ILE A 282 -22.05 -7.30 2.50
N ASN A 283 -22.39 -8.58 2.65
CA ASN A 283 -21.88 -9.65 1.80
C ASN A 283 -20.34 -9.64 1.66
N GLN A 284 -19.63 -9.40 2.77
CA GLN A 284 -18.15 -9.26 2.82
C GLN A 284 -17.59 -8.06 2.04
N ARG A 285 -18.43 -7.09 1.68
CA ARG A 285 -18.04 -5.83 1.03
C ARG A 285 -18.26 -4.64 1.97
N PHE A 286 -17.56 -3.55 1.72
CA PHE A 286 -17.57 -2.33 2.52
C PHE A 286 -18.26 -1.20 1.77
N GLU A 287 -19.42 -0.78 2.25
CA GLU A 287 -20.25 0.23 1.59
C GLU A 287 -20.52 1.42 2.54
N PRO A 288 -20.42 2.68 2.10
CA PRO A 288 -20.75 3.83 2.95
C PRO A 288 -22.22 3.82 3.36
N LEU A 289 -22.53 4.59 4.40
CA LEU A 289 -23.90 4.71 4.89
C LEU A 289 -24.78 5.50 3.92
N GLY A 290 -24.28 6.63 3.39
CA GLY A 290 -24.99 7.53 2.49
C GLY A 290 -24.92 7.15 1.00
N GLY A 291 -24.18 6.10 0.64
CA GLY A 291 -24.04 5.61 -0.73
C GLY A 291 -22.71 5.99 -1.38
N PHE A 292 -22.62 5.84 -2.71
CA PHE A 292 -21.37 5.99 -3.46
C PHE A 292 -20.68 7.35 -3.26
N GLU A 293 -21.45 8.44 -3.28
CA GLU A 293 -20.92 9.81 -3.18
C GLU A 293 -20.13 10.07 -1.89
N ASP A 294 -20.38 9.31 -0.82
CA ASP A 294 -19.60 9.42 0.42
C ASP A 294 -18.12 9.06 0.21
N PHE A 295 -17.79 8.23 -0.79
CA PHE A 295 -16.39 7.96 -1.14
C PHE A 295 -15.68 9.18 -1.75
N LEU A 296 -16.42 10.17 -2.24
CA LEU A 296 -15.86 11.34 -2.91
C LEU A 296 -15.75 12.57 -1.98
N ASN A 297 -16.28 12.47 -0.75
CA ASN A 297 -16.41 13.57 0.22
C ASN A 297 -15.16 13.82 1.08
#